data_AF-A0AAD7BGV7-F1
#
_entry.id   AF-A0AAD7BGV7-F1
#
_cell.length_a   1.000
_cell.length_b   1.000
_cell.length_c   1.000
_cell.angle_alpha   90.00
_cell.angle_beta   90.00
_cell.angle_gamma   90.00
#
_symmetry.space_group_name_H-M   'P 1'
#
loop_
_entity.id
_entity.type
_entity.pdbx_description
1 polymer ?
#
loop_
_entity_poly.entity_id
_entity_poly.type
_entity_poly.pdbx_seq_one_letter_code
_entity_poly.pdbx_strand_id
1 'polypeptide(L)'
;MADEQPVFPPELERHIFEICALGRPVLAPKLMLVAWRVKQWIEPLLYRTIVLGEPSACREGYPSFTLESLLSTIRAKPPGFLAGAVRNLSLNPSTAGYEEILSACTAGLQNLRIFSIDSAISGAHALSTLKQLYVFDFPHHLPDSVFAQLTHLDVMGCPPDTFEKGDGLDIFYTSVLQMQRLTHISFSDDGYTPIFLRLLRGCAQIQVLFYYDACKDDNASLLSQESLVEDPRFVVLRFKDLPEIWNWVDDWHTGVHCGRDYWYRAEQFVRQRRSGEIDRRQCLMSSEAWMSCA
;
A
#
# COMPACT_ATOMS: atom_id res chain seq x y z
N MET A 1 39.45 -41.15 18.00
CA MET A 1 38.42 -40.25 18.56
C MET A 1 38.02 -39.33 17.42
N ALA A 2 36.78 -39.45 16.93
CA ALA A 2 36.31 -38.59 15.87
C ALA A 2 36.23 -37.17 16.44
N ASP A 3 36.92 -36.25 15.78
CA ASP A 3 36.96 -34.83 16.12
C ASP A 3 35.57 -34.26 15.78
N GLU A 4 34.66 -34.23 16.76
CA GLU A 4 33.33 -33.63 16.62
C GLU A 4 33.51 -32.12 16.49
N GLN A 5 33.76 -31.67 15.26
CA GLN A 5 33.76 -30.25 14.97
C GLN A 5 32.35 -29.70 15.25
N PRO A 6 32.23 -28.57 15.97
CA PRO A 6 30.94 -27.97 16.25
C PRO A 6 30.24 -27.61 14.93
N VAL A 7 29.07 -28.21 14.69
CA VAL A 7 28.23 -27.92 13.53
C VAL A 7 27.29 -26.77 13.89
N PHE A 8 27.22 -25.77 13.02
CA PHE A 8 26.29 -24.66 13.19
C PHE A 8 24.83 -25.15 12.99
N PRO A 9 23.91 -24.93 13.94
CA PRO A 9 22.54 -25.41 13.83
C PRO A 9 21.81 -24.87 12.58
N PRO A 10 21.19 -25.74 11.74
CA PRO A 10 20.52 -25.32 10.50
C PRO A 10 19.41 -24.27 10.72
N GLU A 11 18.73 -24.29 11.86
CA GLU A 11 17.67 -23.34 12.21
C GLU A 11 18.24 -21.94 12.44
N LEU A 12 19.40 -21.84 13.08
CA LEU A 12 20.10 -20.57 13.27
C LEU A 12 20.67 -20.06 11.95
N GLU A 13 21.19 -20.96 11.11
CA GLU A 13 21.64 -20.63 9.75
C GLU A 13 20.50 -20.01 8.94
N ARG A 14 19.36 -20.70 8.90
CA ARG A 14 18.15 -20.22 8.24
C ARG A 14 17.73 -18.85 8.79
N HIS A 15 17.67 -18.68 10.10
CA HIS A 15 17.24 -17.43 10.71
C HIS A 15 18.16 -16.25 10.34
N ILE A 16 19.48 -16.47 10.31
CA ILE A 16 20.45 -15.45 9.87
C ILE A 16 20.21 -15.07 8.41
N PHE A 17 20.05 -16.05 7.52
CA PHE A 17 19.80 -15.78 6.10
C PHE A 17 18.47 -15.05 5.88
N GLU A 18 17.40 -15.46 6.55
CA GLU A 18 16.09 -14.81 6.47
C GLU A 18 16.14 -13.37 6.99
N ILE A 19 16.82 -13.10 8.13
CA ILE A 19 17.04 -11.74 8.63
C ILE A 19 17.80 -10.90 7.61
N CYS A 20 18.89 -11.43 7.04
CA CYS A 20 19.67 -10.71 6.03
C CYS A 20 18.85 -10.41 4.78
N ALA A 21 18.06 -11.37 4.30
CA ALA A 21 17.20 -11.19 3.13
C ALA A 21 16.05 -10.21 3.39
N LEU A 22 15.43 -10.23 4.57
CA LEU A 22 14.36 -9.30 4.94
C LEU A 22 14.89 -7.87 5.18
N GLY A 23 16.07 -7.74 5.80
CA GLY A 23 16.70 -6.45 6.08
C GLY A 23 17.36 -5.81 4.86
N ARG A 24 17.80 -6.62 3.87
CA ARG A 24 18.40 -6.15 2.61
C ARG A 24 17.95 -7.03 1.42
N PRO A 25 16.73 -6.85 0.90
CA PRO A 25 16.16 -7.70 -0.16
C PRO A 25 17.01 -7.80 -1.43
N VAL A 26 17.75 -6.74 -1.81
CA VAL A 26 18.73 -6.76 -2.92
C VAL A 26 19.80 -7.86 -2.78
N LEU A 27 20.08 -8.33 -1.57
CA LEU A 27 21.04 -9.41 -1.33
C LEU A 27 20.44 -10.79 -1.56
N ALA A 28 19.11 -10.96 -1.58
CA ALA A 28 18.46 -12.26 -1.68
C ALA A 28 19.00 -13.11 -2.85
N PRO A 29 19.20 -12.59 -4.08
CA PRO A 29 19.79 -13.37 -5.17
C PRO A 29 21.19 -13.89 -4.86
N LYS A 30 22.03 -13.09 -4.17
CA LYS A 30 23.40 -13.50 -3.77
C LYS A 30 23.37 -14.54 -2.64
N LEU A 31 22.48 -14.36 -1.67
CA LEU A 31 22.33 -15.30 -0.56
C LEU A 31 21.90 -16.69 -1.07
N MET A 32 21.03 -16.76 -2.07
CA MET A 32 20.59 -18.01 -2.70
C MET A 32 21.74 -18.81 -3.34
N LEU A 33 22.90 -18.20 -3.61
CA LEU A 33 24.06 -18.87 -4.21
C LEU A 33 24.95 -19.58 -3.19
N VAL A 34 24.73 -19.37 -1.88
CA VAL A 34 25.60 -19.93 -0.83
C VAL A 34 25.47 -21.46 -0.74
N ALA A 35 24.24 -21.97 -0.70
CA ALA A 35 23.96 -23.40 -0.66
C ALA A 35 22.54 -23.69 -1.14
N TRP A 36 22.28 -24.93 -1.56
CA TRP A 36 20.95 -25.33 -2.04
C TRP A 36 19.85 -25.15 -0.99
N ARG A 37 20.10 -25.48 0.29
CA ARG A 37 19.14 -25.25 1.39
C ARG A 37 18.84 -23.75 1.58
N VAL A 38 19.86 -22.90 1.46
CA VAL A 38 19.70 -21.43 1.56
C VAL A 38 18.84 -20.92 0.41
N LYS A 39 19.02 -21.44 -0.81
CA LYS A 39 18.12 -21.15 -1.93
C LYS A 39 16.67 -21.44 -1.57
N GLN A 40 16.37 -22.59 -0.98
CA GLN A 40 15.00 -22.94 -0.60
C GLN A 40 14.39 -22.00 0.45
N TRP A 41 15.19 -21.53 1.41
CA TRP A 41 14.74 -20.60 2.44
C TRP A 41 14.52 -19.19 1.89
N ILE A 42 15.42 -18.72 1.02
CA ILE A 42 15.45 -17.33 0.56
C ILE A 42 14.59 -17.09 -0.68
N GLU A 43 14.39 -18.08 -1.54
CA GLU A 43 13.64 -17.90 -2.78
C GLU A 43 12.21 -17.35 -2.55
N PRO A 44 11.41 -17.82 -1.57
CA PRO A 44 10.12 -17.21 -1.28
C PRO A 44 10.23 -15.74 -0.83
N LEU A 45 11.31 -15.37 -0.13
CA LEU A 45 11.56 -14.00 0.32
C LEU A 45 11.94 -13.07 -0.84
N LEU A 46 12.62 -13.58 -1.86
CA LEU A 46 12.93 -12.85 -3.09
C LEU A 46 11.64 -12.35 -3.78
N TYR A 47 10.61 -13.20 -3.81
CA TYR A 47 9.32 -12.88 -4.44
C TYR A 47 8.30 -12.24 -3.50
N ARG A 48 8.66 -11.97 -2.24
CA ARG A 48 7.72 -11.44 -1.25
C ARG A 48 7.16 -10.08 -1.64
N THR A 49 8.01 -9.22 -2.22
CA THR A 49 7.66 -7.90 -2.74
C THR A 49 8.02 -7.84 -4.22
N ILE A 50 7.02 -7.66 -5.07
CA ILE A 50 7.19 -7.51 -6.51
C ILE A 50 6.79 -6.10 -6.90
N VAL A 51 7.72 -5.39 -7.53
CA VAL A 51 7.46 -4.08 -8.14
C VAL A 51 7.73 -4.21 -9.63
N LEU A 52 6.67 -4.02 -10.42
CA LEU A 52 6.75 -3.90 -11.86
C LEU A 52 6.74 -2.42 -12.24
N GLY A 53 7.81 -1.95 -12.87
CA GLY A 53 7.95 -0.57 -13.29
C GLY A 53 9.26 -0.34 -14.03
N GLU A 54 9.46 0.90 -14.49
CA GLU A 54 10.70 1.28 -15.15
C GLU A 54 11.90 1.06 -14.21
N PRO A 55 13.07 0.65 -14.73
CA PRO A 55 14.29 0.47 -13.93
C PRO A 55 14.67 1.71 -13.11
N SER A 56 14.31 2.90 -13.59
CA SER A 56 14.48 4.20 -12.92
C SER A 56 13.67 4.32 -11.63
N ALA A 57 12.51 3.66 -11.54
CA ALA A 57 11.66 3.63 -10.36
C ALA A 57 12.15 2.62 -9.30
N CYS A 58 13.07 1.71 -9.68
CA CYS A 58 13.64 0.74 -8.77
C CYS A 58 14.84 1.37 -8.05
N ARG A 59 14.61 1.90 -6.84
CA ARG A 59 15.71 2.37 -5.97
C ARG A 59 16.62 1.22 -5.51
N GLU A 60 17.83 1.60 -5.11
CA GLU A 60 18.82 0.73 -4.49
C GLU A 60 18.21 -0.01 -3.28
N GLY A 61 18.01 -1.32 -3.40
CA GLY A 61 17.53 -2.11 -2.27
C GLY A 61 16.61 -3.27 -2.62
N TYR A 62 16.06 -3.30 -3.84
CA TYR A 62 15.13 -4.34 -4.26
C TYR A 62 15.50 -5.00 -5.58
N PRO A 63 15.17 -6.30 -5.74
CA PRO A 63 15.19 -6.93 -7.05
C PRO A 63 14.07 -6.32 -7.90
N SER A 64 14.45 -5.74 -9.03
CA SER A 64 13.50 -5.29 -10.04
C SER A 64 13.09 -6.45 -10.94
N PHE A 65 11.81 -6.50 -11.30
CA PHE A 65 11.30 -7.45 -12.28
C PHE A 65 10.85 -6.71 -13.52
N THR A 66 11.34 -7.13 -14.68
CA THR A 66 10.65 -6.79 -15.93
C THR A 66 9.37 -7.62 -16.01
N LEU A 67 8.37 -7.12 -16.72
CA LEU A 67 7.14 -7.88 -16.99
C LEU A 67 7.46 -9.26 -17.58
N GLU A 68 8.35 -9.32 -18.58
CA GLU A 68 8.77 -10.56 -19.21
C GLU A 68 9.42 -11.54 -18.22
N SER A 69 10.31 -11.05 -17.35
CA SER A 69 10.96 -11.89 -16.34
C SER A 69 9.97 -12.48 -15.32
N LEU A 70 8.95 -11.70 -14.95
CA LEU A 70 7.91 -12.17 -14.05
C LEU A 70 6.99 -13.20 -14.72
N LEU A 71 6.55 -12.93 -15.95
CA LEU A 71 5.73 -13.88 -16.72
C LEU A 71 6.47 -15.20 -16.97
N SER A 72 7.77 -15.13 -17.29
CA SER A 72 8.64 -16.30 -17.40
C SER A 72 8.72 -17.06 -16.06
N THR A 73 8.85 -16.33 -14.95
CA THR A 73 8.83 -16.94 -13.60
C THR A 73 7.49 -17.62 -13.29
N ILE A 74 6.36 -16.98 -13.61
CA ILE A 74 5.01 -17.56 -13.43
C ILE A 74 4.90 -18.89 -14.16
N ARG A 75 5.42 -18.97 -15.39
CA ARG A 75 5.37 -20.18 -16.22
C ARG A 75 6.35 -21.26 -15.79
N ALA A 76 7.51 -20.87 -15.23
CA ALA A 76 8.56 -21.80 -14.81
C ALA A 76 8.35 -22.37 -13.40
N LYS A 77 7.65 -21.65 -12.52
CA LYS A 77 7.42 -22.07 -11.14
C LYS A 77 6.19 -22.98 -11.02
N PRO A 78 6.17 -23.90 -10.02
CA PRO A 78 4.98 -24.69 -9.77
C PRO A 78 3.75 -23.80 -9.51
N PRO A 79 2.55 -24.20 -9.99
CA PRO A 79 1.32 -23.50 -9.64
C PRO A 79 1.19 -23.33 -8.13
N GLY A 80 0.83 -22.12 -7.70
CA GLY A 80 0.70 -21.77 -6.28
C GLY A 80 1.99 -21.33 -5.57
N PHE A 81 3.17 -21.47 -6.19
CA PHE A 81 4.41 -20.96 -5.60
C PHE A 81 4.34 -19.46 -5.35
N LEU A 82 4.02 -18.66 -6.38
CA LEU A 82 3.86 -17.21 -6.24
C LEU A 82 2.64 -16.84 -5.40
N ALA A 83 1.56 -17.63 -5.45
CA ALA A 83 0.36 -17.39 -4.66
C ALA A 83 0.67 -17.38 -3.16
N GLY A 84 1.59 -18.23 -2.68
CA GLY A 84 2.01 -18.24 -1.27
C GLY A 84 3.17 -17.28 -0.95
N ALA A 85 4.04 -17.01 -1.93
CA ALA A 85 5.24 -16.21 -1.73
C ALA A 85 4.97 -14.70 -1.77
N VAL A 86 4.15 -14.23 -2.71
CA VAL A 86 3.90 -12.80 -2.95
C VAL A 86 2.99 -12.24 -1.87
N ARG A 87 3.43 -11.16 -1.21
CA ARG A 87 2.67 -10.40 -0.20
C ARG A 87 2.39 -8.98 -0.63
N ASN A 88 3.30 -8.39 -1.38
CA ASN A 88 3.24 -7.00 -1.83
C ASN A 88 3.40 -6.97 -3.35
N LEU A 89 2.46 -6.35 -4.04
CA LEU A 89 2.48 -6.22 -5.49
C LEU A 89 2.23 -4.78 -5.88
N SER A 90 3.15 -4.18 -6.63
CA SER A 90 2.96 -2.87 -7.26
C SER A 90 3.01 -3.04 -8.78
N LEU A 91 1.89 -2.71 -9.44
CA LEU A 91 1.70 -2.75 -10.88
C LEU A 91 1.66 -1.32 -11.44
N ASN A 92 2.48 -1.05 -12.44
CA ASN A 92 2.48 0.24 -13.15
C ASN A 92 1.35 0.27 -14.21
N PRO A 93 0.70 1.42 -14.47
CA PRO A 93 -0.32 1.60 -15.53
C PRO A 93 -0.01 0.95 -16.88
N SER A 94 1.24 0.97 -17.33
CA SER A 94 1.62 0.43 -18.65
C SER A 94 1.77 -1.10 -18.69
N THR A 95 1.46 -1.80 -17.60
CA THR A 95 1.68 -3.25 -17.49
C THR A 95 0.53 -4.02 -18.15
N ALA A 96 0.75 -4.53 -19.36
CA ALA A 96 -0.14 -5.52 -19.96
C ALA A 96 -0.09 -6.85 -19.19
N GLY A 97 -1.18 -7.63 -19.22
CA GLY A 97 -1.20 -8.97 -18.62
C GLY A 97 -1.32 -9.01 -17.08
N TYR A 98 -1.85 -7.95 -16.46
CA TYR A 98 -2.12 -7.93 -15.01
C TYR A 98 -2.98 -9.10 -14.55
N GLU A 99 -3.89 -9.61 -15.38
CA GLU A 99 -4.76 -10.75 -15.05
C GLU A 99 -3.94 -12.03 -14.79
N GLU A 100 -2.92 -12.31 -15.61
CA GLU A 100 -2.02 -13.46 -15.44
C GLU A 100 -1.20 -13.29 -14.15
N ILE A 101 -0.74 -12.08 -13.84
CA ILE A 101 0.03 -11.80 -12.63
C ILE A 101 -0.84 -11.92 -11.37
N LEU A 102 -2.02 -11.28 -11.36
CA LEU A 102 -2.94 -11.28 -10.22
C LEU A 102 -3.44 -12.70 -9.94
N SER A 103 -3.79 -13.48 -10.98
CA SER A 103 -4.20 -14.88 -10.82
C SER A 103 -3.07 -15.80 -10.34
N ALA A 104 -1.80 -15.43 -10.54
CA ALA A 104 -0.66 -16.17 -9.99
C ALA A 104 -0.36 -15.81 -8.52
N CYS A 105 -0.82 -14.66 -8.02
CA CYS A 105 -0.43 -14.08 -6.73
C CYS A 105 -1.56 -14.05 -5.68
N THR A 106 -2.54 -14.96 -5.76
CA THR A 106 -3.82 -14.82 -5.05
C THR A 106 -3.79 -15.07 -3.54
N ALA A 107 -3.24 -16.19 -3.09
CA ALA A 107 -3.47 -16.67 -1.71
C ALA A 107 -2.77 -15.83 -0.64
N GLY A 108 -1.75 -15.07 -1.03
CA GLY A 108 -0.84 -14.41 -0.10
C GLY A 108 -0.85 -12.90 -0.15
N LEU A 109 -1.45 -12.30 -1.18
CA LEU A 109 -1.39 -10.87 -1.44
C LEU A 109 -2.10 -10.07 -0.35
N GLN A 110 -1.35 -9.17 0.29
CA GLN A 110 -1.84 -8.31 1.37
C GLN A 110 -1.85 -6.84 0.96
N ASN A 111 -0.90 -6.40 0.14
CA ASN A 111 -0.75 -5.01 -0.27
C ASN A 111 -0.69 -4.95 -1.79
N LEU A 112 -1.66 -4.27 -2.40
CA LEU A 112 -1.78 -4.13 -3.85
C LEU A 112 -1.77 -2.65 -4.21
N ARG A 113 -0.83 -2.27 -5.07
CA ARG A 113 -0.85 -0.99 -5.78
C ARG A 113 -1.09 -1.26 -7.25
N ILE A 114 -2.14 -0.67 -7.80
CA ILE A 114 -2.54 -0.85 -9.20
C ILE A 114 -3.08 0.46 -9.76
N PHE A 115 -3.00 0.65 -11.07
CA PHE A 115 -3.56 1.85 -11.68
C PHE A 115 -5.09 1.83 -11.65
N SER A 116 -5.71 0.81 -12.24
CA SER A 116 -7.16 0.64 -12.28
C SER A 116 -7.58 -0.72 -11.72
N ILE A 117 -8.59 -0.70 -10.86
CA ILE A 117 -9.09 -1.89 -10.16
C ILE A 117 -10.17 -2.64 -10.95
N ASP A 118 -10.85 -2.01 -11.90
CA ASP A 118 -11.87 -2.65 -12.74
C ASP A 118 -11.30 -3.87 -13.49
N SER A 119 -10.08 -3.68 -13.99
CA SER A 119 -9.19 -4.70 -14.54
C SER A 119 -8.89 -5.87 -13.60
N ALA A 120 -8.75 -5.61 -12.30
CA ALA A 120 -8.45 -6.63 -11.29
C ALA A 120 -9.69 -7.35 -10.75
N ILE A 121 -10.85 -6.70 -10.77
CA ILE A 121 -12.11 -7.24 -10.24
C ILE A 121 -12.57 -8.48 -11.02
N SER A 122 -12.23 -8.60 -12.31
CA SER A 122 -12.47 -9.84 -13.09
C SER A 122 -11.79 -11.08 -12.48
N GLY A 123 -10.73 -10.90 -11.67
CA GLY A 123 -10.05 -11.93 -10.89
C GLY A 123 -10.36 -11.92 -9.39
N ALA A 124 -11.39 -11.20 -8.97
CA ALA A 124 -11.74 -10.78 -7.61
C ALA A 124 -11.55 -11.81 -6.48
N HIS A 125 -11.83 -13.10 -6.70
CA HIS A 125 -11.64 -14.14 -5.67
C HIS A 125 -10.21 -14.17 -5.12
N ALA A 126 -9.25 -13.70 -5.92
CA ALA A 126 -7.85 -13.58 -5.58
C ALA A 126 -7.52 -12.60 -4.44
N LEU A 127 -8.38 -11.63 -4.15
CA LEU A 127 -8.02 -10.49 -3.28
C LEU A 127 -8.62 -10.58 -1.88
N SER A 128 -9.16 -11.75 -1.48
CA SER A 128 -9.78 -11.93 -0.16
C SER A 128 -8.84 -11.73 1.04
N THR A 129 -7.52 -11.82 0.83
CA THR A 129 -6.51 -11.54 1.87
C THR A 129 -5.97 -10.12 1.86
N LEU A 130 -6.47 -9.27 0.95
CA LEU A 130 -5.98 -7.92 0.76
C LEU A 130 -6.32 -7.04 1.95
N LYS A 131 -5.30 -6.38 2.49
CA LYS A 131 -5.38 -5.46 3.64
C LYS A 131 -5.20 -4.02 3.24
N GLN A 132 -4.38 -3.76 2.22
CA GLN A 132 -4.12 -2.41 1.72
C GLN A 132 -4.27 -2.39 0.20
N LEU A 133 -5.04 -1.41 -0.28
CA LEU A 133 -5.28 -1.18 -1.71
C LEU A 133 -4.93 0.26 -2.05
N TYR A 134 -4.07 0.43 -3.05
CA TYR A 134 -3.69 1.73 -3.61
C TYR A 134 -4.11 1.74 -5.08
N VAL A 135 -5.06 2.61 -5.43
CA VAL A 135 -5.61 2.75 -6.79
C VAL A 135 -5.40 4.16 -7.30
N PHE A 136 -5.07 4.31 -8.59
CA PHE A 136 -4.91 5.62 -9.26
C PHE A 136 -6.13 6.05 -10.05
N ASP A 137 -7.04 5.11 -10.28
CA ASP A 137 -8.28 5.31 -10.99
C ASP A 137 -9.43 4.89 -10.11
N PHE A 138 -10.52 5.62 -10.23
CA PHE A 138 -11.62 5.51 -9.32
C PHE A 138 -12.43 4.23 -9.59
N PRO A 139 -12.61 3.33 -8.62
CA PRO A 139 -13.48 2.18 -8.79
C PRO A 139 -14.94 2.62 -8.97
N HIS A 140 -15.56 2.26 -10.09
CA HIS A 140 -17.01 2.45 -10.23
C HIS A 140 -17.81 1.62 -9.21
N HIS A 141 -17.27 0.46 -8.80
CA HIS A 141 -17.89 -0.42 -7.82
C HIS A 141 -16.81 -1.27 -7.11
N LEU A 142 -16.85 -1.32 -5.78
CA LEU A 142 -15.98 -2.19 -4.99
C LEU A 142 -16.81 -3.33 -4.42
N PRO A 143 -16.74 -4.55 -4.99
CA PRO A 143 -17.54 -5.68 -4.49
C PRO A 143 -17.19 -6.06 -3.04
N ASP A 144 -18.18 -6.01 -2.15
CA ASP A 144 -18.05 -6.24 -0.70
C ASP A 144 -17.23 -7.47 -0.32
N SER A 145 -17.52 -8.60 -0.98
CA SER A 145 -16.92 -9.90 -0.62
C SER A 145 -15.41 -9.96 -0.86
N VAL A 146 -14.91 -9.14 -1.78
CA VAL A 146 -13.51 -9.13 -2.20
C VAL A 146 -12.65 -8.37 -1.20
N PHE A 147 -13.20 -7.29 -0.63
CA PHE A 147 -12.49 -6.36 0.22
C PHE A 147 -12.86 -6.48 1.70
N ALA A 148 -13.41 -7.63 2.11
CA ALA A 148 -13.81 -7.87 3.50
C ALA A 148 -12.66 -7.73 4.53
N GLN A 149 -11.41 -7.92 4.08
CA GLN A 149 -10.20 -7.79 4.91
C GLN A 149 -9.50 -6.43 4.76
N LEU A 150 -10.02 -5.54 3.90
CA LEU A 150 -9.39 -4.28 3.59
C LEU A 150 -9.43 -3.35 4.80
N THR A 151 -8.27 -2.80 5.15
CA THR A 151 -8.05 -1.91 6.29
C THR A 151 -7.60 -0.52 5.84
N HIS A 152 -6.90 -0.44 4.71
CA HIS A 152 -6.40 0.81 4.12
C HIS A 152 -6.82 0.88 2.65
N LEU A 153 -7.43 2.00 2.26
CA LEU A 153 -7.82 2.30 0.89
C LEU A 153 -7.24 3.66 0.50
N ASP A 154 -6.34 3.67 -0.47
CA ASP A 154 -5.78 4.87 -1.04
C ASP A 154 -6.30 5.08 -2.45
N VAL A 155 -7.08 6.14 -2.63
CA VAL A 155 -7.65 6.54 -3.92
C VAL A 155 -6.90 7.77 -4.40
N MET A 156 -5.90 7.52 -5.23
CA MET A 156 -5.20 8.55 -5.99
C MET A 156 -5.96 8.82 -7.29
N GLY A 157 -5.89 10.05 -7.81
CA GLY A 157 -6.56 10.47 -9.05
C GLY A 157 -7.77 11.39 -8.83
N CYS A 158 -8.26 11.96 -9.93
CA CYS A 158 -9.47 12.77 -9.94
C CYS A 158 -10.71 11.84 -10.03
N PRO A 159 -11.82 12.20 -9.39
CA PRO A 159 -13.08 11.52 -9.66
C PRO A 159 -13.43 11.67 -11.15
N PRO A 160 -13.86 10.62 -11.85
CA PRO A 160 -14.21 10.72 -13.27
C PRO A 160 -15.35 11.73 -13.46
N ASP A 161 -15.40 12.46 -14.58
CA ASP A 161 -16.43 13.49 -14.87
C ASP A 161 -17.87 13.02 -14.60
N THR A 162 -18.12 11.72 -14.69
CA THR A 162 -19.38 11.07 -14.29
C THR A 162 -19.82 11.36 -12.85
N PHE A 163 -18.91 11.78 -11.96
CA PHE A 163 -19.17 12.20 -10.60
C PHE A 163 -19.99 13.50 -10.52
N GLU A 164 -19.92 14.35 -11.54
CA GLU A 164 -20.76 15.55 -11.61
C GLU A 164 -22.26 15.19 -11.65
N LYS A 165 -22.60 13.95 -12.03
CA LYS A 165 -23.97 13.44 -12.04
C LYS A 165 -24.41 12.77 -10.72
N GLY A 166 -23.57 12.76 -9.69
CA GLY A 166 -23.91 12.34 -8.32
C GLY A 166 -23.88 10.83 -8.06
N ASP A 167 -24.34 10.00 -8.99
CA ASP A 167 -24.56 8.56 -8.75
C ASP A 167 -23.28 7.78 -8.36
N GLY A 168 -22.14 8.11 -8.97
CA GLY A 168 -20.86 7.40 -8.71
C GLY A 168 -20.36 7.56 -7.27
N LEU A 169 -20.53 8.75 -6.68
CA LEU A 169 -20.09 9.04 -5.31
C LEU A 169 -20.94 8.30 -4.29
N ASP A 170 -22.24 8.18 -4.56
CA ASP A 170 -23.16 7.43 -3.71
C ASP A 170 -22.89 5.93 -3.75
N ILE A 171 -22.59 5.36 -4.93
CA ILE A 171 -22.22 3.95 -5.08
C ILE A 171 -20.94 3.64 -4.30
N PHE A 172 -19.91 4.47 -4.47
CA PHE A 172 -18.65 4.29 -3.74
C PHE A 172 -18.83 4.47 -2.23
N TYR A 173 -19.55 5.51 -1.79
CA TYR A 173 -19.87 5.71 -0.38
C TYR A 173 -20.56 4.48 0.22
N THR A 174 -21.54 3.93 -0.49
CA THR A 174 -22.25 2.71 -0.08
C THR A 174 -21.31 1.52 0.04
N SER A 175 -20.42 1.34 -0.96
CA SER A 175 -19.41 0.28 -0.94
C SER A 175 -18.48 0.41 0.27
N VAL A 176 -18.04 1.63 0.59
CA VAL A 176 -17.18 1.90 1.76
C VAL A 176 -17.90 1.61 3.07
N LEU A 177 -19.20 1.91 3.19
CA LEU A 177 -19.98 1.57 4.38
C LEU A 177 -20.06 0.06 4.65
N GLN A 178 -19.98 -0.76 3.60
CA GLN A 178 -20.00 -2.22 3.71
C GLN A 178 -18.65 -2.79 4.19
N MET A 179 -17.56 -2.04 4.06
CA MET A 179 -16.22 -2.44 4.48
C MET A 179 -16.01 -2.28 6.00
N GLN A 180 -16.45 -3.27 6.76
CA GLN A 180 -16.42 -3.25 8.24
C GLN A 180 -15.01 -3.15 8.85
N ARG A 181 -13.97 -3.53 8.10
CA ARG A 181 -12.58 -3.49 8.55
C ARG A 181 -11.81 -2.26 8.08
N LEU A 182 -12.40 -1.42 7.22
CA LEU A 182 -11.71 -0.26 6.68
C LEU A 182 -11.56 0.80 7.77
N THR A 183 -10.32 1.09 8.16
CA THR A 183 -10.00 2.08 9.20
C THR A 183 -9.26 3.29 8.64
N HIS A 184 -8.62 3.15 7.48
CA HIS A 184 -7.80 4.17 6.84
C HIS A 184 -8.28 4.39 5.43
N ILE A 185 -8.56 5.64 5.07
CA ILE A 185 -8.96 6.00 3.71
C ILE A 185 -8.30 7.31 3.29
N SER A 186 -7.80 7.37 2.05
CA SER A 186 -7.15 8.56 1.53
C SER A 186 -7.59 8.94 0.13
N PHE A 187 -7.50 10.24 -0.14
CA PHE A 187 -7.91 10.86 -1.40
C PHE A 187 -6.90 11.93 -1.81
N SER A 188 -6.61 12.06 -3.11
CA SER A 188 -5.68 13.08 -3.63
C SER A 188 -6.35 14.30 -4.28
N ASP A 189 -7.67 14.36 -4.29
CA ASP A 189 -8.44 15.33 -5.07
C ASP A 189 -9.56 15.98 -4.25
N ASP A 190 -9.78 17.27 -4.44
CA ASP A 190 -10.78 18.06 -3.70
C ASP A 190 -12.22 17.81 -4.17
N GLY A 191 -12.41 17.20 -5.34
CA GLY A 191 -13.70 16.70 -5.81
C GLY A 191 -14.35 15.67 -4.86
N TYR A 192 -13.57 15.08 -3.95
CA TYR A 192 -14.06 14.20 -2.89
C TYR A 192 -14.50 14.93 -1.61
N THR A 193 -14.38 16.25 -1.53
CA THR A 193 -14.84 17.03 -0.35
C THR A 193 -16.26 16.66 0.11
N PRO A 194 -17.26 16.48 -0.79
CA PRO A 194 -18.61 16.10 -0.37
C PRO A 194 -18.72 14.74 0.34
N ILE A 195 -17.80 13.80 0.06
CA ILE A 195 -17.80 12.48 0.68
C ILE A 195 -17.05 12.44 2.02
N PHE A 196 -16.09 13.35 2.26
CA PHE A 196 -15.29 13.37 3.49
C PHE A 196 -16.16 13.47 4.75
N LEU A 197 -17.07 14.44 4.77
CA LEU A 197 -18.00 14.62 5.90
C LEU A 197 -18.94 13.42 6.06
N ARG A 198 -19.38 12.83 4.94
CA ARG A 198 -20.26 11.65 4.97
C ARG A 198 -19.53 10.44 5.55
N LEU A 199 -18.29 10.20 5.15
CA LEU A 199 -17.46 9.12 5.68
C LEU A 199 -17.18 9.30 7.16
N LEU A 200 -16.77 10.50 7.59
CA LEU A 200 -16.50 10.75 9.01
C LEU A 200 -17.76 10.58 9.86
N ARG A 201 -18.94 10.97 9.37
CA ARG A 201 -20.21 10.82 10.11
C ARG A 201 -20.78 9.40 10.05
N GLY A 202 -20.68 8.73 8.91
CA GLY A 202 -21.29 7.43 8.64
C GLY A 202 -20.43 6.24 9.01
N CYS A 203 -19.11 6.40 9.03
CA CYS A 203 -18.15 5.32 9.27
C CYS A 203 -17.39 5.57 10.59
N ALA A 204 -17.98 5.12 11.70
CA ALA A 204 -17.37 5.26 13.02
C ALA A 204 -16.04 4.48 13.17
N GLN A 205 -15.84 3.45 12.35
CA GLN A 205 -14.61 2.65 12.33
C GLN A 205 -13.40 3.36 11.70
N ILE A 206 -13.63 4.42 10.90
CA ILE A 206 -12.55 5.18 10.29
C ILE A 206 -11.75 5.86 11.39
N GLN A 207 -10.45 5.59 11.41
CA GLN A 207 -9.47 6.12 12.34
C GLN A 207 -8.70 7.28 11.72
N VAL A 208 -8.46 7.21 10.40
CA VAL A 208 -7.78 8.26 9.64
C VAL A 208 -8.50 8.45 8.30
N LEU A 209 -8.88 9.70 8.03
CA LEU A 209 -9.24 10.19 6.71
C LEU A 209 -8.12 11.12 6.26
N PHE A 210 -7.35 10.70 5.27
CA PHE A 210 -6.17 11.42 4.80
C PHE A 210 -6.45 12.12 3.48
N TYR A 211 -6.11 13.39 3.37
CA TYR A 211 -6.25 14.17 2.15
C TYR A 211 -4.88 14.67 1.68
N TYR A 212 -4.52 14.34 0.44
CA TYR A 212 -3.34 14.89 -0.21
C TYR A 212 -3.74 16.08 -1.05
N ASP A 213 -3.20 17.24 -0.70
CA ASP A 213 -3.34 18.44 -1.50
C ASP A 213 -2.24 18.43 -2.58
N ALA A 214 -2.58 17.81 -3.72
CA ALA A 214 -1.73 17.72 -4.90
C ALA A 214 -1.77 18.99 -5.79
N CYS A 215 -2.76 19.85 -5.57
CA CYS A 215 -2.93 21.07 -6.35
C CYS A 215 -1.89 22.13 -5.96
N LYS A 216 -1.46 22.91 -6.95
CA LYS A 216 -0.56 24.05 -6.74
C LYS A 216 -1.29 25.24 -6.11
N ASP A 217 -2.60 25.33 -6.34
CA ASP A 217 -3.44 26.38 -5.82
C ASP A 217 -3.88 26.01 -4.40
N ASP A 218 -3.76 26.96 -3.47
CA ASP A 218 -4.17 26.75 -2.07
C ASP A 218 -5.65 26.38 -2.03
N ASN A 219 -5.95 25.11 -1.74
CA ASN A 219 -7.30 24.59 -1.51
C ASN A 219 -7.86 25.08 -0.17
N ALA A 220 -8.01 26.41 -0.04
CA ALA A 220 -8.54 27.09 1.14
C ALA A 220 -10.01 26.71 1.40
N SER A 221 -10.74 26.23 0.39
CA SER A 221 -12.15 25.85 0.48
C SER A 221 -12.36 24.70 1.47
N LEU A 222 -11.56 23.65 1.40
CA LEU A 222 -11.64 22.47 2.26
C LEU A 222 -11.23 22.80 3.71
N LEU A 223 -10.18 23.58 3.89
CA LEU A 223 -9.72 24.03 5.20
C LEU A 223 -10.67 25.06 5.84
N SER A 224 -11.61 25.63 5.09
CA SER A 224 -12.67 26.48 5.63
C SER A 224 -13.84 25.70 6.24
N GLN A 225 -13.93 24.39 6.00
CA GLN A 225 -15.00 23.53 6.54
C GLN A 225 -14.69 23.17 8.01
N GLU A 226 -15.22 23.97 8.95
CA GLU A 226 -14.96 23.79 10.39
C GLU A 226 -15.23 22.34 10.87
N SER A 227 -16.30 21.71 10.38
CA SER A 227 -16.63 20.33 10.74
C SER A 227 -15.58 19.29 10.34
N LEU A 228 -14.84 19.50 9.25
CA LEU A 228 -13.73 18.63 8.84
C LEU A 228 -12.51 18.90 9.71
N VAL A 229 -12.16 20.18 9.87
CA VAL A 229 -10.97 20.64 10.59
C VAL A 229 -11.02 20.28 12.07
N GLU A 230 -12.21 20.24 12.67
CA GLU A 230 -12.37 19.86 14.08
C GLU A 230 -12.36 18.34 14.32
N ASP A 231 -12.58 17.51 13.28
CA ASP A 231 -12.51 16.06 13.44
C ASP A 231 -11.04 15.62 13.53
N PRO A 232 -10.62 15.00 14.65
CA PRO A 232 -9.23 14.61 14.85
C PRO A 232 -8.74 13.55 13.87
N ARG A 233 -9.65 12.83 13.19
CA ARG A 233 -9.32 11.80 12.21
C ARG A 233 -8.90 12.38 10.85
N PHE A 234 -9.23 13.65 10.60
CA PHE A 234 -8.97 14.28 9.31
C PHE A 234 -7.55 14.84 9.23
N VAL A 235 -6.73 14.29 8.34
CA VAL A 235 -5.32 14.69 8.17
C VAL A 235 -5.11 15.22 6.77
N VAL A 236 -4.38 16.33 6.64
CA VAL A 236 -4.04 16.96 5.36
C VAL A 236 -2.53 16.95 5.19
N LEU A 237 -2.06 16.60 4.00
CA LEU A 237 -0.67 16.74 3.59
C LEU A 237 -0.59 17.55 2.31
N ARG A 238 0.24 18.58 2.31
CA ARG A 238 0.52 19.38 1.11
C ARG A 238 1.79 18.90 0.45
N PHE A 239 1.66 18.52 -0.82
CA PHE A 239 2.79 18.05 -1.60
C PHE A 239 3.89 19.07 -1.81
N LYS A 240 3.50 20.34 -2.00
CA LYS A 240 4.45 21.44 -2.21
C LYS A 240 5.42 21.62 -1.04
N ASP A 241 5.02 21.21 0.16
CA ASP A 241 5.83 21.35 1.36
C ASP A 241 6.83 20.18 1.51
N LEU A 242 6.73 19.16 0.66
CA LEU A 242 7.45 17.89 0.78
C LEU A 242 7.94 17.37 -0.58
N PRO A 243 8.91 18.05 -1.23
CA PRO A 243 9.49 17.62 -2.49
C PRO A 243 10.27 16.30 -2.41
N GLU A 244 10.51 15.76 -1.21
CA GLU A 244 11.11 14.43 -1.05
C GLU A 244 10.05 13.30 -1.17
N ILE A 245 8.76 13.61 -0.99
CA ILE A 245 7.63 12.66 -1.02
C ILE A 245 7.18 12.30 -2.43
N TRP A 246 7.65 13.00 -3.47
CA TRP A 246 7.34 12.63 -4.86
C TRP A 246 7.64 11.14 -5.16
N ASN A 247 8.51 10.51 -4.36
CA ASN A 247 8.71 9.08 -4.41
C ASN A 247 7.76 8.30 -3.48
N TRP A 248 6.46 8.33 -3.79
CA TRP A 248 5.44 7.47 -3.17
C TRP A 248 5.79 5.99 -3.16
N VAL A 249 6.55 5.55 -4.16
CA VAL A 249 7.01 4.17 -4.24
C VAL A 249 7.93 3.87 -3.06
N ASP A 250 8.78 4.80 -2.64
CA ASP A 250 9.63 4.63 -1.45
C ASP A 250 8.84 4.60 -0.15
N ASP A 251 7.83 5.45 -0.02
CA ASP A 251 7.00 5.46 1.19
C ASP A 251 6.19 4.16 1.29
N TRP A 252 5.61 3.70 0.18
CA TRP A 252 4.98 2.39 0.07
C TRP A 252 5.95 1.26 0.41
N HIS A 253 7.18 1.29 -0.12
CA HIS A 253 8.23 0.34 0.23
C HIS A 253 8.53 0.35 1.73
N THR A 254 8.63 1.54 2.33
CA THR A 254 8.88 1.71 3.76
C THR A 254 7.74 1.09 4.57
N GLY A 255 6.48 1.32 4.16
CA GLY A 255 5.29 0.72 4.75
C GLY A 255 5.30 -0.80 4.74
N VAL A 256 5.49 -1.40 3.56
CA VAL A 256 5.42 -2.87 3.43
C VAL A 256 6.55 -3.61 4.15
N HIS A 257 7.67 -2.94 4.45
CA HIS A 257 8.83 -3.53 5.13
C HIS A 257 8.89 -3.26 6.62
N CYS A 258 8.68 -2.02 7.05
CA CYS A 258 8.84 -1.64 8.46
C CYS A 258 7.57 -1.05 9.09
N GLY A 259 6.50 -0.89 8.32
CA GLY A 259 5.24 -0.32 8.80
C GLY A 259 5.35 1.15 9.20
N ARG A 260 6.30 1.90 8.62
CA ARG A 260 6.53 3.34 8.85
C ARG A 260 6.28 4.17 7.60
N ASP A 261 5.24 3.81 6.85
CA ASP A 261 4.72 4.62 5.75
C ASP A 261 4.01 5.88 6.29
N TYR A 262 3.45 6.65 5.36
CA TYR A 262 2.64 7.81 5.67
C TYR A 262 1.41 7.47 6.54
N TRP A 263 0.87 6.24 6.45
CA TRP A 263 -0.26 5.83 7.29
C TRP A 263 0.14 5.82 8.75
N TYR A 264 1.28 5.23 9.07
CA TYR A 264 1.84 5.26 10.41
C TYR A 264 2.01 6.70 10.91
N ARG A 265 2.54 7.61 10.08
CA ARG A 265 2.71 9.03 10.46
C ARG A 265 1.36 9.71 10.70
N ALA A 266 0.38 9.45 9.85
CA ALA A 266 -0.98 9.96 10.00
C ALA A 266 -1.62 9.48 11.31
N GLU A 267 -1.46 8.20 11.66
CA GLU A 267 -1.96 7.67 12.93
C GLU A 267 -1.32 8.38 14.13
N GLN A 268 -0.01 8.63 14.11
CA GLN A 268 0.65 9.39 15.18
C GLN A 268 0.07 10.79 15.29
N PHE A 269 -0.11 11.48 14.16
CA PHE A 269 -0.69 12.81 14.11
C PHE A 269 -2.12 12.84 14.69
N VAL A 270 -2.97 11.87 14.32
CA VAL A 270 -4.31 11.70 14.89
C VAL A 270 -4.25 11.44 16.41
N ARG A 271 -3.32 10.60 16.88
CA ARG A 271 -3.14 10.34 18.32
C ARG A 271 -2.75 11.61 19.08
N GLN A 272 -1.82 12.40 18.54
CA GLN A 272 -1.40 13.68 19.12
C GLN A 272 -2.59 14.65 19.23
N ARG A 273 -3.41 14.81 18.18
CA ARG A 273 -4.63 15.65 18.22
C ARG A 273 -5.66 15.17 19.24
N ARG A 274 -5.85 13.85 19.36
CA ARG A 274 -6.78 13.27 20.35
C ARG A 274 -6.31 13.50 21.79
N SER A 275 -5.00 13.43 22.02
CA SER A 275 -4.39 13.66 23.34
C SER A 275 -4.30 15.14 23.73
N GLY A 276 -4.38 16.05 22.76
CA GLY A 276 -4.21 17.50 22.97
C GLY A 276 -2.74 17.95 22.95
N GLU A 277 -1.81 17.09 22.53
CA GLU A 277 -0.39 17.45 22.32
C GLU A 277 -0.23 18.48 21.19
N ILE A 278 -1.08 18.41 20.17
CA ILE A 278 -1.21 19.42 19.12
C ILE A 278 -2.64 19.96 19.05
N ASP A 279 -2.80 21.17 18.50
CA ASP A 279 -4.10 21.84 18.41
C ASP A 279 -5.10 20.97 17.63
N ARG A 280 -6.33 20.85 18.14
CA ARG A 280 -7.38 20.05 17.50
C ARG A 280 -7.71 20.53 16.09
N ARG A 281 -7.55 21.81 15.78
CA ARG A 281 -7.78 22.40 14.46
C ARG A 281 -6.56 22.30 13.55
N GLN A 282 -5.40 21.88 14.08
CA GLN A 282 -4.22 21.60 13.25
C GLN A 282 -4.44 20.27 12.51
N CYS A 283 -5.06 20.33 11.33
CA CYS A 283 -5.25 19.18 10.44
C CYS A 283 -4.13 19.04 9.41
N LEU A 284 -3.35 20.09 9.16
CA LEU A 284 -2.18 20.07 8.27
C LEU A 284 -0.97 19.47 8.98
N MET A 285 -0.50 18.33 8.46
CA MET A 285 0.74 17.71 8.91
C MET A 285 1.93 18.43 8.27
N SER A 286 2.76 19.07 9.08
CA SER A 286 3.95 19.80 8.61
C SER A 286 5.04 18.84 8.13
N SER A 287 5.98 19.37 7.33
CA SER A 287 7.14 18.60 6.91
C SER A 287 8.04 18.18 8.08
N GLU A 288 8.13 19.00 9.12
CA GLU A 288 8.85 18.64 10.35
C GLU A 288 8.17 17.46 11.08
N ALA A 289 6.84 17.49 11.21
CA ALA A 289 6.08 16.39 11.79
C ALA A 289 6.27 15.11 10.97
N TRP A 290 6.29 15.24 9.64
CA TRP A 290 6.58 14.14 8.73
C TRP A 290 7.96 13.52 8.97
N MET A 291 9.01 14.35 9.03
CA MET A 291 10.40 13.90 9.17
C MET A 291 10.71 13.34 10.56
N SER A 292 10.10 13.88 11.61
CA SER A 292 10.32 13.43 12.99
C SER A 292 9.84 12.00 13.28
N CYS A 293 8.99 11.44 12.41
CA CYS A 293 8.40 10.12 12.58
C CYS A 293 9.14 8.99 11.82
N ALA A 294 10.21 9.30 11.07
CA ALA A 294 11.00 8.32 10.30
C ALA A 294 12.07 7.63 11.17
#